data_AF-A0A852DJ13-F1
#
_entry.id   AF-A0A852DJ13-F1
#
_cell.length_a   1.000
_cell.length_b   1.000
_cell.length_c   1.000
_cell.angle_alpha   90.00
_cell.angle_beta   90.00
_cell.angle_gamma   90.00
#
_symmetry.space_group_name_H-M   'P 1'
#
loop_
_entity.id
_entity.type
_entity.pdbx_description
1 polymer ?
#
loop_
_entity_poly.entity_id
_entity_poly.type
_entity_poly.pdbx_seq_one_letter_code
_entity_poly.pdbx_strand_id
1 'polypeptide(L)' 'ALLLLYDVTNKASFDNIQAWLTEIHEYAQQDVVLMLLGNKV' A
#
# COMPACT_ATOMS: atom_id res chain seq x y z
N ALA A 1 11.52 -6.04 -1.40
CA ALA A 1 10.75 -5.06 -0.61
C ALA A 1 9.82 -4.30 -1.53
N LEU A 2 8.56 -4.13 -1.14
CA LEU A 2 7.52 -3.42 -1.88
C LEU A 2 7.20 -2.10 -1.18
N LEU A 3 7.08 -1.02 -1.96
CA LEU A 3 6.80 0.32 -1.46
C LEU A 3 5.42 0.74 -1.95
N LEU A 4 4.51 1.04 -1.03
CA LEU A 4 3.18 1.57 -1.32
C LEU A 4 3.12 3.02 -0.85
N LEU A 5 2.74 3.93 -1.74
CA LEU A 5 2.58 5.35 -1.44
C LEU A 5 1.11 5.74 -1.53
N TYR A 6 0.59 6.43 -0.52
CA TYR A 6 -0.70 7.13 -0.61
C TYR A 6 -0.55 8.59 -0.27
N ASP A 7 -1.49 9.41 -0.71
CA ASP A 7 -1.55 10.83 -0.37
C ASP A 7 -2.35 11.01 0.92
N VAL A 8 -1.73 11.53 1.98
CA VAL A 8 -2.39 11.67 3.30
C VAL A 8 -3.55 12.67 3.28
N THR A 9 -3.60 13.57 2.30
CA THR A 9 -4.68 14.56 2.13
C THR A 9 -5.86 14.00 1.34
N ASN A 10 -5.70 12.81 0.73
CA ASN A 10 -6.70 12.21 -0.14
C ASN A 10 -7.11 10.82 0.36
N LYS A 11 -8.26 10.76 1.03
CA LYS A 11 -8.84 9.50 1.55
C LYS A 11 -9.04 8.45 0.45
N ALA A 12 -9.41 8.85 -0.77
CA ALA A 12 -9.58 7.89 -1.87
C ALA A 12 -8.26 7.18 -2.23
N SER A 13 -7.12 7.85 -2.07
CA SER A 13 -5.80 7.22 -2.27
C SER A 13 -5.49 6.17 -1.19
N PHE A 14 -5.98 6.37 0.04
CA PHE A 14 -5.87 5.38 1.11
C PHE A 14 -6.79 4.18 0.89
N ASP A 15 -8.03 4.42 0.46
CA ASP A 15 -8.98 3.32 0.18
C ASP A 15 -8.45 2.42 -0.96
N ASN A 16 -7.78 2.99 -1.96
CA ASN A 16 -7.12 2.22 -3.04
C ASN A 16 -5.98 1.32 -2.52
N ILE A 17 -5.23 1.76 -1.50
CA ILE A 17 -4.17 0.94 -0.91
C ILE A 17 -4.71 -0.35 -0.29
N GLN A 18 -5.93 -0.33 0.29
CA GLN A 18 -6.49 -1.54 0.88
C GLN A 18 -6.76 -2.64 -0.16
N ALA A 19 -7.24 -2.25 -1.35
CA ALA A 19 -7.42 -3.20 -2.45
C ALA A 19 -6.07 -3.79 -2.88
N TRP A 20 -5.05 -2.94 -3.01
CA TRP A 20 -3.71 -3.37 -3.45
C TRP A 20 -3.03 -4.26 -2.39
N LEU A 21 -3.22 -3.99 -1.10
CA LEU A 21 -2.73 -4.86 -0.02
C LEU A 21 -3.35 -6.24 -0.07
N THR A 22 -4.63 -6.33 -0.42
CA THR A 22 -5.35 -7.61 -0.54
C THR A 22 -4.77 -8.44 -1.69
N GLU A 23 -4.56 -7.82 -2.86
CA GLU A 23 -3.93 -8.48 -4.01
C GLU A 23 -2.49 -8.94 -3.70
N ILE A 24 -1.70 -8.08 -3.04
CA ILE A 24 -0.34 -8.46 -2.65
C ILE A 24 -0.37 -9.63 -1.66
N HIS A 25 -1.32 -9.66 -0.73
CA HIS A 25 -1.45 -10.79 0.20
C HIS A 25 -1.84 -12.10 -0.52
N GLU A 26 -2.66 -12.02 -1.57
CA GLU A 26 -3.07 -13.19 -2.36
C GLU A 26 -1.96 -13.72 -3.28
N TYR A 27 -1.12 -12.83 -3.85
CA TYR A 27 -0.17 -13.21 -4.89
C TYR A 27 1.31 -13.17 -4.48
N ALA A 28 1.67 -12.50 -3.37
CA ALA A 28 3.08 -12.38 -2.96
C ALA A 28 3.58 -13.57 -2.14
N GLN A 29 4.87 -13.85 -2.28
CA GLN A 29 5.57 -14.81 -1.42
C GLN A 29 5.54 -14.34 0.05
N GLN A 30 5.51 -15.30 0.99
CA GLN A 30 5.33 -15.04 2.43
C GLN A 30 6.38 -14.09 3.05
N ASP A 31 7.53 -13.88 2.40
CA ASP A 31 8.64 -13.07 2.92
C ASP A 31 8.73 -11.66 2.29
N VAL A 32 7.69 -11.20 1.60
CA VAL A 32 7.70 -9.85 1.03
C VAL A 32 7.55 -8.79 2.13
N VAL A 33 8.64 -8.06 2.39
CA VAL A 33 8.61 -6.86 3.23
C VAL A 33 7.87 -5.73 2.52
N LEU A 34 6.83 -5.21 3.16
CA LEU A 34 5.93 -4.18 2.65
C LEU A 34 6.10 -2.90 3.48
N MET A 35 6.31 -1.77 2.82
CA MET A 35 6.48 -0.46 3.46
C MET A 35 5.44 0.52 2.93
N LEU A 36 4.64 1.07 3.84
CA LEU A 36 3.63 2.08 3.54
C LEU A 36 4.22 3.47 3.78
N LEU A 37 4.13 4.36 2.80
CA LEU A 37 4.62 5.73 2.88
C LEU A 37 3.48 6.70 2.60
N GLY A 38 3.15 7.53 3.60
CA GLY A 38 2.27 8.68 3.42
C GLY A 38 3.03 9.80 2.72
N ASN A 39 2.61 10.13 1.51
CA ASN A 39 3.17 11.20 0.70
C ASN A 39 2.31 12.47 0.83
N LYS A 40 2.98 13.61 0.64
CA LYS A 40 2.53 14.99 0.94
C LYS A 40 2.32 15.28 2.42
N VAL A 41 2.98 16.34 2.89
CA VAL A 41 2.65 17.07 4.13
C VAL A 41 2.09 18.42 3.69
#